data_AF-A0A8C0PB25-F1
#
_entry.id   AF-A0A8C0PB25-F1
#
_cell.length_a   1.000
_cell.length_b   1.000
_cell.length_c   1.000
_cell.angle_alpha   90.00
_cell.angle_beta   90.00
_cell.angle_gamma   90.00
#
_symmetry.space_group_name_H-M   'P 1'
#
loop_
_entity.id
_entity.type
_entity.pdbx_description
1 polymer ?
#
loop_
_entity_poly.entity_id
_entity_poly.type
_entity_poly.pdbx_seq_one_letter_code
_entity_poly.pdbx_strand_id
1 'polypeptide(L)'
;MCLFAQCHALVPPQHYYDACVFDTCFVPGSGLECASLQAYAALCAHSGICVDWRNHTHGVCSCLPPSLCVHPSHHAPIPTPRPSEANTSLVEGCFCPEGTTSYAPGYDVCVELCGCVGPDDVPRKFGEHFEFDCKDCVCLEGGRGIVCEPKECRQEPLECTEDGTYPLTEVNPADPCCNITSCKCNTSLCQETPPKCPLGFEVKSETRPGKCCPSYSCVPKGVCVHGNAEYQPGSPVYSSKCQDCVCTTKRNSTSQLNIISCSHVPCNNSCNPGFELVEVPKECCGKCVQTHCIIKRPDKNIILKPGDIHSDPKNNCTFFSCVKIHNQLISSVSNITCPDFDPSICIPGSITLMPNGCCKKCIPRNETRIYCSTIPVTKEISYDGCSNNITMNYCSGSCGTFAMYSAEAQGLDHSCSCCKEERTSQRQVVLQCPQGGSKTYTYTHIESCQCQDTVCGLPQTQRSVPRRARRASPRGL
;
A
#
# COMPACT_ATOMS: atom_id res chain seq x y z
N MET A 1 24.94 90.26 59.20
CA MET A 1 26.38 90.58 59.15
C MET A 1 26.83 90.47 57.70
N CYS A 2 27.54 91.46 57.16
CA CYS A 2 28.11 91.38 55.82
C CYS A 2 29.38 90.51 55.85
N LEU A 3 29.42 89.45 55.04
CA LEU A 3 30.45 88.42 55.09
C LEU A 3 31.88 88.97 54.87
N PHE A 4 32.05 89.91 53.94
CA PHE A 4 33.34 90.54 53.62
C PHE A 4 33.66 91.80 54.45
N ALA A 5 32.89 92.11 55.51
CA ALA A 5 33.01 93.38 56.23
C ALA A 5 34.43 93.68 56.74
N GLN A 6 35.16 92.65 57.20
CA GLN A 6 36.54 92.81 57.68
C GLN A 6 37.54 93.10 56.55
N CYS A 7 37.24 92.68 55.32
CA CYS A 7 38.10 92.90 54.16
C CYS A 7 37.92 94.27 53.50
N HIS A 8 36.75 94.89 53.63
CA HIS A 8 36.45 96.18 52.98
C HIS A 8 37.43 97.31 53.36
N ALA A 9 38.01 97.25 54.58
CA ALA A 9 39.02 98.20 55.03
C ALA A 9 40.38 98.05 54.33
N LEU A 10 40.68 96.85 53.84
CA LEU A 10 41.95 96.51 53.18
C LEU A 10 41.82 96.52 51.65
N VAL A 11 40.69 96.05 51.13
CA VAL A 11 40.42 95.97 49.68
C VAL A 11 39.06 96.61 49.41
N PRO A 12 39.01 97.81 48.77
CA PRO A 12 37.74 98.47 48.44
C PRO A 12 36.87 97.61 47.52
N PRO A 13 35.60 97.32 47.89
CA PRO A 13 34.77 96.37 47.15
C PRO A 13 34.19 96.95 45.84
N GLN A 14 34.18 98.27 45.67
CA GLN A 14 33.38 98.94 44.64
C GLN A 14 33.65 98.43 43.22
N HIS A 15 34.93 98.35 42.81
CA HIS A 15 35.29 97.89 41.47
C HIS A 15 34.90 96.43 41.21
N TYR A 16 35.00 95.57 42.22
CA TYR A 16 34.65 94.14 42.12
C TYR A 16 33.13 93.94 42.16
N TYR A 17 32.43 94.76 42.93
CA TYR A 17 30.97 94.80 42.95
C TYR A 17 30.41 95.27 41.60
N ASP A 18 30.96 96.36 41.05
CA ASP A 18 30.55 96.89 39.74
C ASP A 18 30.82 95.87 38.63
N ALA A 19 31.97 95.17 38.67
CA ALA A 19 32.27 94.05 37.79
C ALA A 19 31.28 92.89 37.96
N CYS A 20 30.97 92.49 39.19
CA CYS A 20 29.98 91.45 39.46
C CYS A 20 28.58 91.82 38.92
N VAL A 21 28.15 93.08 39.09
CA VAL A 21 26.86 93.57 38.56
C VAL A 21 26.87 93.55 37.03
N PHE A 22 27.98 93.94 36.40
CA PHE A 22 28.15 93.86 34.96
C PHE A 22 28.08 92.41 34.47
N ASP A 23 28.87 91.51 35.06
CA ASP A 23 28.93 90.10 34.69
C ASP A 23 27.56 89.41 34.83
N THR A 24 26.84 89.71 35.92
CA THR A 24 25.51 89.14 36.19
C THR A 24 24.45 89.64 35.22
N CYS A 25 24.46 90.94 34.89
CA CYS A 25 23.42 91.55 34.05
C CYS A 25 23.64 91.34 32.55
N PHE A 26 24.89 91.35 32.09
CA PHE A 26 25.23 91.29 30.67
C PHE A 26 25.52 89.86 30.19
N VAL A 27 25.93 88.94 31.09
CA VAL A 27 26.22 87.54 30.74
C VAL A 27 25.63 86.57 31.78
N PRO A 28 24.30 86.54 31.98
CA PRO A 28 23.67 85.72 32.99
C PRO A 28 23.90 84.21 32.76
N GLY A 29 24.25 83.49 33.82
CA GLY A 29 24.41 82.02 33.79
C GLY A 29 25.77 81.53 33.26
N SER A 30 26.75 82.42 33.09
CA SER A 30 28.12 82.08 32.66
C SER A 30 29.06 81.69 33.82
N GLY A 31 28.65 81.91 35.07
CA GLY A 31 29.50 81.68 36.25
C GLY A 31 30.57 82.76 36.44
N LEU A 32 30.54 83.84 35.67
CA LEU A 32 31.46 84.98 35.79
C LEU A 32 31.23 85.77 37.09
N GLU A 33 30.00 85.79 37.59
CA GLU A 33 29.66 86.31 38.91
C GLU A 33 30.48 85.61 40.02
N CYS A 34 30.70 84.30 39.89
CA CYS A 34 31.52 83.53 40.80
C CYS A 34 33.00 83.85 40.63
N ALA A 35 33.48 84.13 39.42
CA ALA A 35 34.86 84.54 39.17
C ALA A 35 35.16 85.91 39.79
N SER A 36 34.22 86.86 39.68
CA SER A 36 34.32 88.18 40.31
C SER A 36 34.32 88.10 41.84
N LEU A 37 33.48 87.24 42.43
CA LEU A 37 33.51 86.95 43.88
C LEU A 37 34.79 86.23 44.32
N GLN A 38 35.25 85.24 43.54
CA GLN A 38 36.48 84.49 43.81
C GLN A 38 37.71 85.41 43.77
N ALA A 39 37.78 86.33 42.81
CA ALA A 39 38.86 87.30 42.70
C ALA A 39 38.91 88.22 43.94
N TYR A 40 37.75 88.70 44.39
CA TYR A 40 37.68 89.53 45.59
C TYR A 40 38.06 88.73 46.85
N ALA A 41 37.56 87.50 46.99
CA ALA A 41 37.91 86.62 48.10
C ALA A 41 39.40 86.25 48.14
N ALA A 42 40.03 86.04 46.98
CA ALA A 42 41.45 85.77 46.88
C ALA A 42 42.31 86.96 47.34
N LEU A 43 41.89 88.20 47.04
CA LEU A 43 42.57 89.41 47.53
C LEU A 43 42.41 89.61 49.04
N CYS A 44 41.22 89.28 49.56
CA CYS A 44 41.00 89.24 51.01
C CYS A 44 41.91 88.20 51.68
N ALA A 45 42.01 87.00 51.11
CA ALA A 45 42.86 85.92 51.61
C ALA A 45 44.36 86.29 51.55
N HIS A 46 44.80 86.96 50.47
CA HIS A 46 46.14 87.52 50.37
C HIS A 46 46.43 88.56 51.46
N SER A 47 45.40 89.29 51.88
CA SER A 47 45.47 90.27 52.98
C SER A 47 45.29 89.62 54.37
N GLY A 48 45.31 88.28 54.44
CA GLY A 48 45.20 87.52 55.69
C GLY A 48 43.78 87.23 56.17
N ILE A 49 42.75 87.65 55.41
CA ILE A 49 41.33 87.46 55.77
C ILE A 49 40.72 86.41 54.83
N CYS A 50 40.70 85.15 55.28
CA CYS A 50 40.06 84.07 54.54
C CYS A 50 38.56 83.99 54.90
N VAL A 51 37.71 84.02 53.88
CA VAL A 51 36.26 84.04 54.04
C VAL A 51 35.68 82.86 53.26
N ASP A 52 34.91 82.00 53.92
CA ASP A 52 34.17 80.93 53.25
C ASP A 52 32.93 81.53 52.56
N TRP A 53 33.12 82.07 51.35
CA TRP A 53 32.06 82.76 50.62
C TRP A 53 31.18 81.84 49.78
N ARG A 54 31.71 80.68 49.34
CA ARG A 54 30.98 79.76 48.45
C ARG A 54 29.76 79.15 49.14
N ASN A 55 29.84 78.86 50.44
CA ASN A 55 28.73 78.32 51.21
C ASN A 55 27.55 79.31 51.32
N HIS A 56 27.82 80.61 51.20
CA HIS A 56 26.81 81.67 51.21
C HIS A 56 26.20 81.97 49.82
N THR A 57 26.66 81.29 48.77
CA THR A 57 26.09 81.42 47.40
C THR A 57 24.95 80.45 47.12
N HIS A 58 24.47 79.70 48.11
CA HIS A 58 23.38 78.72 47.96
C HIS A 58 23.58 77.73 46.80
N GLY A 59 24.83 77.32 46.56
CA GLY A 59 25.19 76.33 45.53
C GLY A 59 25.46 76.90 44.13
N VAL A 60 25.28 78.21 43.91
CA VAL A 60 25.55 78.86 42.62
C VAL A 60 27.05 78.76 42.26
N CYS A 61 27.95 78.95 43.23
CA CYS A 61 29.40 78.92 43.03
C CYS A 61 30.03 77.70 43.70
N SER A 62 29.59 76.50 43.33
CA SER A 62 30.08 75.24 43.90
C SER A 62 31.49 74.87 43.39
N CYS A 63 32.30 74.25 44.24
CA CYS A 63 33.55 73.60 43.82
C CYS A 63 33.28 72.17 43.34
N LEU A 64 34.00 71.75 42.30
CA LEU A 64 33.98 70.39 41.77
C LEU A 64 35.38 69.78 41.94
N PRO A 65 35.53 68.62 42.63
CA PRO A 65 34.50 67.76 43.23
C PRO A 65 34.06 68.20 44.65
N PRO A 66 32.78 67.98 45.02
CA PRO A 66 32.23 68.40 46.32
C PRO A 66 32.86 67.71 47.55
N SER A 67 33.50 66.54 47.38
CA SER A 67 34.08 65.73 48.46
C SER A 67 35.44 66.21 48.98
N LEU A 68 36.11 67.13 48.27
CA LEU A 68 37.41 67.66 48.67
C LEU A 68 37.34 69.11 49.17
N CYS A 69 36.16 69.68 49.37
CA CYS A 69 36.04 71.10 49.70
C CYS A 69 36.01 71.32 51.21
N VAL A 70 37.18 71.47 51.83
CA VAL A 70 37.32 71.85 53.24
C VAL A 70 37.77 73.32 53.33
N HIS A 71 36.96 74.17 53.98
CA HIS A 71 37.28 75.55 54.35
C HIS A 71 37.09 75.64 55.87
N PRO A 72 38.15 75.81 56.70
CA PRO A 72 38.96 77.03 56.72
C PRO A 72 40.48 76.82 57.00
N SER A 73 41.27 77.88 56.79
CA SER A 73 42.56 78.16 57.48
C SER A 73 43.61 77.05 57.55
N HIS A 74 43.97 76.40 56.44
CA HIS A 74 45.22 75.63 56.39
C HIS A 74 46.29 76.40 55.64
N HIS A 75 47.41 76.61 56.31
CA HIS A 75 48.64 77.12 55.73
C HIS A 75 49.13 76.14 54.66
N ALA A 76 48.88 76.44 53.38
CA ALA A 76 49.45 75.66 52.29
C ALA A 76 50.93 76.08 52.08
N PRO A 77 51.90 75.16 52.14
CA PRO A 77 53.25 75.46 51.71
C PRO A 77 53.26 75.65 50.19
N ILE A 78 53.75 76.80 49.72
CA ILE A 78 54.12 76.93 48.31
C ILE A 78 55.29 75.97 48.05
N PRO A 79 55.29 75.17 46.97
CA PRO A 79 56.45 74.38 46.60
C PRO A 79 57.55 75.34 46.12
N THR A 80 58.40 75.79 47.05
CA THR A 80 59.70 76.38 46.72
C THR A 80 60.78 75.29 46.83
N PRO A 81 61.85 75.35 46.00
CA PRO A 81 62.85 74.27 45.95
C PRO A 81 63.75 74.15 47.18
N ARG A 82 63.45 74.84 48.30
CA ARG A 82 64.31 74.88 49.50
C ARG A 82 63.49 74.91 50.81
N PRO A 83 63.74 73.96 51.74
CA PRO A 83 62.90 73.75 52.92
C PRO A 83 63.34 74.60 54.12
N SER A 84 63.27 75.93 54.03
CA SER A 84 63.60 76.77 55.21
C SER A 84 62.81 78.07 55.38
N GLU A 85 61.92 78.45 54.46
CA GLU A 85 60.94 79.52 54.71
C GLU A 85 59.62 79.12 54.04
N ALA A 86 58.75 78.45 54.79
CA ALA A 86 57.38 78.24 54.36
C ALA A 86 56.66 79.59 54.44
N ASN A 87 56.74 80.37 53.37
CA ASN A 87 55.84 81.51 53.19
C ASN A 87 54.43 80.94 52.99
N THR A 88 53.69 80.87 54.09
CA THR A 88 52.35 80.33 54.11
C THR A 88 51.37 81.38 53.61
N SER A 89 50.89 81.22 52.38
CA SER A 89 49.78 82.01 51.85
C SER A 89 48.48 81.22 52.02
N LEU A 90 47.41 81.88 52.45
CA LEU A 90 46.07 81.32 52.44
C LEU A 90 45.61 81.21 50.97
N VAL A 91 45.40 79.98 50.50
CA VAL A 91 44.94 79.69 49.13
C VAL A 91 43.71 78.79 49.21
N GLU A 92 42.73 79.08 48.36
CA GLU A 92 41.54 78.26 48.16
C GLU A 92 41.93 76.97 47.41
N GLY A 93 41.52 75.80 47.92
CA GLY A 93 41.91 74.51 47.34
C GLY A 93 41.10 73.32 47.84
N CYS A 94 41.26 72.20 47.16
CA CYS A 94 40.64 70.92 47.47
C CYS A 94 41.57 70.08 48.36
N PHE A 95 41.11 69.72 49.56
CA PHE A 95 41.86 68.99 50.58
C PHE A 95 41.04 67.84 51.17
N CYS A 96 41.72 66.80 51.65
CA CYS A 96 41.06 65.70 52.33
C CYS A 96 40.49 66.14 53.70
N PRO A 97 39.35 65.60 54.15
CA PRO A 97 38.78 65.89 55.46
C PRO A 97 39.71 65.48 56.60
N GLU A 98 39.56 66.12 57.76
CA GLU A 98 40.41 65.87 58.93
C GLU A 98 40.50 64.37 59.28
N GLY A 99 41.72 63.88 59.50
CA GLY A 99 41.99 62.48 59.79
C GLY A 99 42.24 61.59 58.57
N THR A 100 42.11 62.13 57.35
CA THR A 100 42.42 61.39 56.11
C THR A 100 43.53 62.09 55.32
N THR A 101 44.32 61.32 54.55
CA THR A 101 45.38 61.85 53.68
C THR A 101 45.17 61.39 52.25
N SER A 102 45.61 62.20 51.27
CA SER A 102 45.61 61.78 49.86
C SER A 102 46.49 60.54 49.69
N TYR A 103 45.95 59.51 49.05
CA TYR A 103 46.64 58.22 48.86
C TYR A 103 47.97 58.38 48.10
N ALA A 104 47.97 59.18 47.04
CA ALA A 104 49.15 59.50 46.25
C ALA A 104 48.93 60.81 45.45
N PRO A 105 50.00 61.53 45.05
CA PRO A 105 49.88 62.71 44.19
C PRO A 105 49.09 62.41 42.91
N GLY A 106 48.01 63.14 42.66
CA GLY A 106 47.15 62.98 41.47
C GLY A 106 45.99 61.99 41.62
N TYR A 107 45.79 61.37 42.78
CA TYR A 107 44.62 60.55 43.08
C TYR A 107 43.65 61.30 44.01
N ASP A 108 42.37 61.37 43.63
CA ASP A 108 41.30 62.03 44.38
C ASP A 108 40.73 61.16 45.53
N VAL A 109 41.51 60.19 46.02
CA VAL A 109 41.10 59.23 47.04
C VAL A 109 41.76 59.56 48.38
N CYS A 110 40.93 59.86 49.38
CA CYS A 110 41.36 60.10 50.76
C CYS A 110 41.25 58.80 51.55
N VAL A 111 42.34 58.39 52.22
CA VAL A 111 42.39 57.17 53.04
C VAL A 111 42.82 57.48 54.48
N GLU A 112 42.32 56.72 55.44
CA GLU A 112 42.72 56.78 56.87
C GLU A 112 44.07 56.07 57.10
N LEU A 113 44.31 54.95 56.39
CA LEU A 113 45.57 54.20 56.41
C LEU A 113 45.96 53.80 54.98
N CYS A 114 47.25 53.86 54.67
CA CYS A 114 47.79 53.39 53.39
C CYS A 114 47.60 51.88 53.23
N GLY A 115 47.32 51.43 52.01
CA GLY A 115 47.07 50.02 51.67
C GLY A 115 47.46 49.70 50.22
N CYS A 116 46.81 48.72 49.60
CA CYS A 116 46.97 48.39 48.18
C CYS A 116 45.82 48.95 47.36
N VAL A 117 45.99 49.12 46.05
CA VAL A 117 44.87 49.40 45.11
C VAL A 117 44.68 48.18 44.23
N GLY A 118 43.47 47.62 44.29
CA GLY A 118 43.03 46.49 43.48
C GLY A 118 43.08 46.77 41.98
N PRO A 119 43.09 45.73 41.12
CA PRO A 119 42.89 45.90 39.69
C PRO A 119 41.54 46.55 39.32
N ASP A 120 40.62 46.61 40.28
CA ASP A 120 39.32 47.31 40.26
C ASP A 120 39.41 48.79 40.68
N ASP A 121 40.61 49.34 40.86
CA ASP A 121 40.90 50.69 41.39
C ASP A 121 40.35 50.93 42.82
N VAL A 122 40.00 49.87 43.55
CA VAL A 122 39.48 49.97 44.93
C VAL A 122 40.63 49.88 45.93
N PRO A 123 40.78 50.85 46.85
CA PRO A 123 41.75 50.76 47.95
C PRO A 123 41.37 49.64 48.93
N ARG A 124 42.34 48.77 49.23
CA ARG A 124 42.22 47.59 50.10
C ARG A 124 43.19 47.71 51.27
N LYS A 125 42.77 47.25 52.45
CA LYS A 125 43.64 47.22 53.63
C LYS A 125 44.65 46.08 53.53
N PHE A 126 45.79 46.24 54.19
CA PHE A 126 46.74 45.13 54.31
C PHE A 126 46.10 43.93 55.03
N GLY A 127 46.32 42.74 54.50
CA GLY A 127 45.68 41.49 54.95
C GLY A 127 44.26 41.26 54.42
N GLU A 128 43.71 42.17 53.61
CA GLU A 128 42.37 41.99 53.03
C GLU A 128 42.40 40.96 51.89
N HIS A 129 41.50 39.97 51.98
CA HIS A 129 41.26 38.96 50.95
C HIS A 129 40.02 39.32 50.12
N PHE A 130 40.12 39.20 48.80
CA PHE A 130 39.02 39.48 47.88
C PHE A 130 39.09 38.62 46.62
N GLU A 131 37.96 38.35 46.00
CA GLU A 131 37.88 37.62 44.73
C GLU A 131 37.82 38.62 43.56
N PHE A 132 38.68 38.44 42.55
CA PHE A 132 38.67 39.24 41.33
C PHE A 132 39.07 38.38 40.14
N ASP A 133 38.27 38.38 39.06
CA ASP A 133 38.56 37.63 37.83
C ASP A 133 38.89 36.15 38.07
N CYS A 134 38.07 35.47 38.89
CA CYS A 134 38.23 34.05 39.26
C CYS A 134 39.56 33.73 39.95
N LYS A 135 40.13 34.71 40.64
CA LYS A 135 41.33 34.57 41.46
C LYS A 135 41.05 35.07 42.86
N ASP A 136 41.59 34.36 43.84
CA ASP A 136 41.61 34.78 45.23
C ASP A 136 42.84 35.66 45.44
N CYS A 137 42.60 36.93 45.73
CA CYS A 137 43.62 37.96 45.88
C CYS A 137 43.78 38.39 47.34
N VAL A 138 45.01 38.77 47.72
CA VAL A 138 45.33 39.32 49.04
C VAL A 138 46.23 40.54 48.92
N CYS A 139 45.94 41.59 49.68
CA CYS A 139 46.81 42.76 49.82
C CYS A 139 47.88 42.50 50.88
N LEU A 140 49.16 42.47 50.49
CA LEU A 140 50.28 42.15 51.38
C LEU A 140 51.05 43.40 51.83
N GLU A 141 51.51 43.39 53.08
CA GLU A 141 52.36 44.44 53.65
C GLU A 141 53.77 44.45 53.04
N GLY A 142 54.46 45.59 53.14
CA GLY A 142 55.89 45.70 52.80
C GLY A 142 56.19 45.83 51.30
N GLY A 143 55.29 46.45 50.52
CA GLY A 143 55.53 46.77 49.11
C GLY A 143 55.34 45.61 48.13
N ARG A 144 54.78 44.48 48.59
CA ARG A 144 54.46 43.32 47.74
C ARG A 144 53.17 43.48 46.94
N GLY A 145 52.38 44.51 47.25
CA GLY A 145 51.15 44.84 46.54
C GLY A 145 50.10 43.74 46.67
N ILE A 146 49.42 43.45 45.57
CA ILE A 146 48.34 42.47 45.50
C ILE A 146 48.85 41.19 44.84
N VAL A 147 48.67 40.07 45.52
CA VAL A 147 49.00 38.74 45.02
C VAL A 147 47.70 37.99 44.84
N CYS A 148 47.50 37.41 43.65
CA CYS A 148 46.31 36.67 43.29
C CYS A 148 46.67 35.24 42.89
N GLU A 149 45.95 34.27 43.41
CA GLU A 149 46.06 32.86 43.04
C GLU A 149 44.77 32.40 42.35
N PRO A 150 44.84 31.52 41.33
CA PRO A 150 43.64 30.97 40.71
C PRO A 150 42.76 30.26 41.73
N LYS A 151 41.46 30.55 41.71
CA LYS A 151 40.48 29.94 42.61
C LYS A 151 40.40 28.44 42.39
N GLU A 152 40.55 27.65 43.46
CA GLU A 152 40.46 26.19 43.38
C GLU A 152 38.99 25.72 43.39
N CYS A 153 38.49 25.30 42.23
CA CYS A 153 37.18 24.67 42.12
C CYS A 153 37.25 23.20 42.57
N ARG A 154 36.59 22.87 43.68
CA ARG A 154 36.40 21.47 44.08
C ARG A 154 35.35 20.81 43.19
N GLN A 155 35.78 19.95 42.28
CA GLN A 155 34.90 19.06 41.53
C GLN A 155 35.25 17.61 41.86
N GLU A 156 34.27 16.88 42.39
CA GLU A 156 34.39 15.42 42.48
C GLU A 156 34.21 14.83 41.07
N PRO A 157 35.02 13.84 40.66
CA PRO A 157 34.83 13.14 39.40
C PRO A 157 33.45 12.44 39.39
N LEU A 158 32.53 12.96 38.58
CA LEU A 158 31.22 12.34 38.36
C LEU A 158 31.31 11.42 37.14
N GLU A 159 31.24 10.11 37.36
CA GLU A 159 31.04 9.14 36.28
C GLU A 159 29.55 8.86 36.08
N CYS A 160 29.07 9.07 34.86
CA CYS A 160 27.70 8.74 34.47
C CYS A 160 27.60 7.23 34.20
N THR A 161 27.22 6.45 35.21
CA THR A 161 27.10 4.98 35.10
C THR A 161 25.80 4.50 34.46
N GLU A 162 24.86 5.41 34.19
CA GLU A 162 23.55 5.06 33.67
C GLU A 162 23.56 4.97 32.13
N ASP A 163 22.96 3.91 31.58
CA ASP A 163 22.93 3.70 30.13
C ASP A 163 22.24 4.86 29.40
N GLY A 164 22.78 5.23 28.25
CA GLY A 164 22.32 6.38 27.48
C GLY A 164 22.68 7.75 28.09
N THR A 165 23.35 7.83 29.25
CA THR A 165 23.76 9.11 29.84
C THR A 165 25.22 9.45 29.51
N TYR A 166 25.52 10.74 29.37
CA TYR A 166 26.87 11.22 29.11
C TYR A 166 27.18 12.46 29.99
N PRO A 167 28.44 12.63 30.41
CA PRO A 167 28.83 13.79 31.20
C PRO A 167 28.85 15.04 30.32
N LEU A 168 28.19 16.09 30.78
CA LEU A 168 28.26 17.42 30.18
C LEU A 168 28.71 18.43 31.22
N THR A 169 29.77 19.14 30.89
CA THR A 169 30.34 20.21 31.71
C THR A 169 29.76 21.54 31.29
N GLU A 170 29.04 22.20 32.19
CA GLU A 170 28.40 23.51 31.99
C GLU A 170 28.98 24.50 33.01
N VAL A 171 28.89 25.81 32.76
CA VAL A 171 29.31 26.82 33.75
C VAL A 171 28.32 26.79 34.91
N ASN A 172 28.81 26.81 36.16
CA ASN A 172 27.95 26.78 37.33
C ASN A 172 27.17 28.12 37.45
N PRO A 173 25.82 28.12 37.44
CA PRO A 173 25.04 29.34 37.56
C PRO A 173 25.26 30.10 38.87
N ALA A 174 25.66 29.39 39.95
CA ALA A 174 25.92 29.99 41.25
C ALA A 174 27.37 30.51 41.39
N ASP A 175 28.30 30.00 40.58
CA ASP A 175 29.70 30.42 40.57
C ASP A 175 30.24 30.39 39.12
N PRO A 176 30.19 31.52 38.40
CA PRO A 176 30.63 31.60 37.01
C PRO A 176 32.10 31.21 36.77
N CYS A 177 32.92 31.19 37.83
CA CYS A 177 34.32 30.82 37.77
C CYS A 177 34.55 29.32 37.78
N CYS A 178 33.54 28.54 38.18
CA CYS A 178 33.63 27.09 38.25
C CYS A 178 32.69 26.44 37.24
N ASN A 179 33.14 25.34 36.66
CA ASN A 179 32.28 24.47 35.88
C ASN A 179 31.52 23.50 36.81
N ILE A 180 30.45 22.89 36.32
CA ILE A 180 29.75 21.79 36.96
C ILE A 180 29.50 20.71 35.92
N THR A 181 29.75 19.46 36.30
CA THR A 181 29.50 18.30 35.45
C THR A 181 28.16 17.68 35.83
N SER A 182 27.27 17.52 34.86
CA SER A 182 25.97 16.87 35.05
C SER A 182 25.77 15.77 34.00
N CYS A 183 25.09 14.68 34.37
CA CYS A 183 24.77 13.62 33.43
C CYS A 183 23.51 14.01 32.64
N LYS A 184 23.66 14.17 31.31
CA LYS A 184 22.53 14.40 30.41
C LYS A 184 22.15 13.10 29.72
N CYS A 185 20.87 12.96 29.39
CA CYS A 185 20.33 11.79 28.72
C CYS A 185 20.37 11.96 27.19
N ASN A 186 20.90 10.96 26.50
CA ASN A 186 20.81 10.80 25.06
C ASN A 186 20.34 9.39 24.72
N THR A 187 19.09 9.27 24.29
CA THR A 187 18.45 7.99 23.95
C THR A 187 19.10 7.27 22.76
N SER A 188 19.91 7.97 21.95
CA SER A 188 20.65 7.35 20.83
C SER A 188 21.86 6.54 21.30
N LEU A 189 22.31 6.74 22.54
CA LEU A 189 23.41 6.01 23.15
C LEU A 189 22.96 4.75 23.90
N CYS A 190 21.64 4.52 23.99
CA CYS A 190 21.09 3.33 24.64
C CYS A 190 21.50 2.06 23.89
N GLN A 191 22.00 1.07 24.63
CA GLN A 191 22.38 -0.21 24.05
C GLN A 191 21.17 -1.04 23.60
N GLU A 192 20.05 -0.87 24.30
CA GLU A 192 18.82 -1.62 24.04
C GLU A 192 18.11 -1.05 22.80
N THR A 193 17.98 -1.87 21.76
CA THR A 193 17.26 -1.50 20.52
C THR A 193 15.86 -2.12 20.49
N PRO A 194 14.89 -1.50 19.78
CA PRO A 194 13.55 -2.06 19.62
C PRO A 194 13.57 -3.49 19.07
N PRO A 195 12.97 -4.49 19.76
CA PRO A 195 12.93 -5.86 19.29
C PRO A 195 11.99 -6.01 18.09
N LYS A 196 12.24 -6.99 17.22
CA LYS A 196 11.28 -7.37 16.19
C LYS A 196 10.18 -8.24 16.81
N CYS A 197 8.99 -7.68 16.98
CA CYS A 197 7.86 -8.41 17.54
C CYS A 197 7.31 -9.47 16.56
N PRO A 198 6.77 -10.59 17.09
CA PRO A 198 6.08 -11.58 16.27
C PRO A 198 4.81 -11.01 15.64
N LEU A 199 4.31 -11.67 14.59
CA LEU A 199 3.08 -11.26 13.89
C LEU A 199 1.90 -11.16 14.88
N GLY A 200 1.12 -10.09 14.74
CA GLY A 200 0.02 -9.75 15.64
C GLY A 200 0.42 -8.96 16.89
N PHE A 201 1.72 -8.68 17.07
CA PHE A 201 2.24 -7.87 18.17
C PHE A 201 2.97 -6.64 17.63
N GLU A 202 2.97 -5.57 18.42
CA GLU A 202 3.69 -4.32 18.14
C GLU A 202 4.61 -3.96 19.29
N VAL A 203 5.66 -3.19 18.97
CA VAL A 203 6.61 -2.73 19.98
C VAL A 203 6.00 -1.56 20.75
N LYS A 204 5.94 -1.69 22.07
CA LYS A 204 5.61 -0.62 23.00
C LYS A 204 6.84 -0.24 23.81
N SER A 205 7.17 1.05 23.80
CA SER A 205 8.25 1.62 24.61
C SER A 205 7.70 2.23 25.90
N GLU A 206 8.35 1.97 27.02
CA GLU A 206 8.03 2.54 28.33
C GLU A 206 9.30 3.07 29.01
N THR A 207 9.33 4.37 29.30
CA THR A 207 10.41 5.05 30.04
C THR A 207 10.08 5.05 31.53
N ARG A 208 10.95 4.44 32.34
CA ARG A 208 10.79 4.46 33.80
C ARG A 208 11.26 5.81 34.38
N PRO A 209 10.61 6.32 35.45
CA PRO A 209 11.06 7.54 36.11
C PRO A 209 12.52 7.41 36.58
N GLY A 210 13.36 8.39 36.24
CA GLY A 210 14.78 8.36 36.59
C GLY A 210 15.63 7.38 35.76
N LYS A 211 15.11 6.88 34.63
CA LYS A 211 15.88 6.13 33.62
C LYS A 211 15.88 6.85 32.27
N CYS A 212 17.06 7.01 31.68
CA CYS A 212 17.24 7.60 30.35
C CYS A 212 16.71 6.69 29.24
N CYS A 213 17.06 5.40 29.27
CA CYS A 213 16.72 4.45 28.21
C CYS A 213 15.31 3.86 28.37
N PRO A 214 14.52 3.80 27.28
CA PRO A 214 13.21 3.16 27.29
C PRO A 214 13.34 1.64 27.31
N SER A 215 12.46 0.98 28.06
CA SER A 215 12.28 -0.47 27.96
C SER A 215 11.29 -0.81 26.85
N TYR A 216 11.57 -1.85 26.07
CA TYR A 216 10.70 -2.27 24.98
C TYR A 216 9.98 -3.58 25.32
N SER A 217 8.70 -3.66 24.99
CA SER A 217 7.90 -4.88 25.14
C SER A 217 6.99 -5.08 23.93
N CYS A 218 6.68 -6.33 23.61
CA CYS A 218 5.74 -6.66 22.53
C CYS A 218 4.33 -6.77 23.09
N VAL A 219 3.44 -5.89 22.64
CA VAL A 219 2.03 -5.88 23.06
C VAL A 219 1.12 -6.33 21.92
N PRO A 220 0.00 -7.05 22.20
CA PRO A 220 -0.89 -7.53 21.14
C PRO A 220 -1.67 -6.40 20.46
N LYS A 221 -1.68 -6.40 19.13
CA LYS A 221 -2.40 -5.41 18.29
C LYS A 221 -3.92 -5.59 18.26
N GLY A 222 -4.45 -6.65 18.87
CA GLY A 222 -5.89 -6.96 18.80
C GLY A 222 -6.34 -7.45 17.42
N VAL A 223 -5.49 -8.18 16.71
CA VAL A 223 -5.75 -8.77 15.39
C VAL A 223 -5.74 -10.29 15.46
N CYS A 224 -6.29 -10.95 14.42
CA CYS A 224 -6.09 -12.39 14.24
C CYS A 224 -4.88 -12.64 13.36
N VAL A 225 -4.19 -13.76 13.58
CA VAL A 225 -3.05 -14.19 12.76
C VAL A 225 -3.37 -15.56 12.18
N HIS A 226 -3.24 -15.69 10.86
CA HIS A 226 -3.38 -16.96 10.16
C HIS A 226 -2.29 -17.07 9.09
N GLY A 227 -1.50 -18.14 9.13
CA GLY A 227 -0.29 -18.24 8.30
C GLY A 227 0.68 -17.10 8.60
N ASN A 228 1.07 -16.35 7.57
CA ASN A 228 1.98 -15.19 7.67
C ASN A 228 1.25 -13.84 7.49
N ALA A 229 -0.05 -13.78 7.76
CA ALA A 229 -0.86 -12.57 7.57
C ALA A 229 -1.61 -12.15 8.84
N GLU A 230 -1.76 -10.83 9.01
CA GLU A 230 -2.55 -10.20 10.08
C GLU A 230 -3.93 -9.78 9.53
N TYR A 231 -4.98 -10.07 10.30
CA TYR A 231 -6.38 -9.83 9.92
C TYR A 231 -7.07 -8.94 10.96
N GLN A 232 -7.66 -7.84 10.49
CA GLN A 232 -8.43 -6.94 11.34
C GLN A 232 -9.74 -7.59 11.79
N PRO A 233 -10.29 -7.24 12.97
CA PRO A 233 -11.60 -7.72 13.40
C PRO A 233 -12.68 -7.46 12.35
N GLY A 234 -13.50 -8.46 12.05
CA GLY A 234 -14.54 -8.42 11.01
C GLY A 234 -14.05 -8.77 9.61
N SER A 235 -12.74 -8.88 9.37
CA SER A 235 -12.22 -9.24 8.05
C SER A 235 -12.33 -10.75 7.77
N PRO A 236 -12.58 -11.14 6.51
CA PRO A 236 -12.59 -12.54 6.10
C PRO A 236 -11.17 -13.10 6.09
N VAL A 237 -11.01 -14.30 6.64
CA VAL A 237 -9.74 -15.03 6.75
C VAL A 237 -9.78 -16.20 5.77
N TYR A 238 -8.82 -16.24 4.85
CA TYR A 238 -8.77 -17.33 3.88
C TYR A 238 -8.13 -18.58 4.50
N SER A 239 -8.97 -19.51 4.98
CA SER A 239 -8.52 -20.80 5.54
C SER A 239 -8.66 -21.93 4.52
N SER A 240 -9.88 -22.23 4.09
CA SER A 240 -10.18 -23.24 3.09
C SER A 240 -11.32 -22.79 2.19
N LYS A 241 -11.45 -23.38 0.99
CA LYS A 241 -12.60 -23.08 0.10
C LYS A 241 -13.96 -23.52 0.67
N CYS A 242 -13.98 -24.25 1.78
CA CYS A 242 -15.20 -24.80 2.41
C CYS A 242 -15.59 -24.17 3.74
N GLN A 243 -14.77 -23.25 4.24
CA GLN A 243 -15.03 -22.58 5.50
C GLN A 243 -15.00 -21.09 5.25
N ASP A 244 -16.06 -20.42 5.68
CA ASP A 244 -16.08 -18.97 5.76
C ASP A 244 -15.58 -18.60 7.17
N CYS A 245 -14.40 -17.99 7.24
CA CYS A 245 -13.75 -17.66 8.49
C CYS A 245 -13.67 -16.15 8.63
N VAL A 246 -13.98 -15.64 9.82
CA VAL A 246 -13.92 -14.22 10.14
C VAL A 246 -13.10 -14.01 11.40
N CYS A 247 -12.25 -12.98 11.39
CA CYS A 247 -11.55 -12.56 12.59
C CYS A 247 -12.53 -11.92 13.59
N THR A 248 -12.62 -12.45 14.80
CA THR A 248 -13.53 -11.90 15.83
C THR A 248 -12.84 -10.85 16.70
N THR A 249 -13.59 -10.22 17.61
CA THR A 249 -13.05 -9.36 18.68
C THR A 249 -12.73 -10.14 19.97
N LYS A 250 -13.04 -11.45 20.01
CA LYS A 250 -12.79 -12.28 21.18
C LYS A 250 -11.32 -12.65 21.23
N ARG A 251 -10.69 -12.40 22.36
CA ARG A 251 -9.27 -12.64 22.58
C ARG A 251 -9.04 -14.05 23.13
N ASN A 252 -8.05 -14.75 22.58
CA ASN A 252 -7.61 -16.04 23.10
C ASN A 252 -6.72 -15.81 24.34
N SER A 253 -6.98 -16.51 25.43
CA SER A 253 -6.23 -16.41 26.68
C SER A 253 -4.77 -16.89 26.55
N THR A 254 -4.48 -17.79 25.62
CA THR A 254 -3.13 -18.37 25.44
C THR A 254 -2.30 -17.54 24.46
N SER A 255 -2.82 -17.26 23.27
CA SER A 255 -2.06 -16.51 22.24
C SER A 255 -2.11 -15.00 22.42
N GLN A 256 -3.01 -14.49 23.28
CA GLN A 256 -3.33 -13.07 23.43
C GLN A 256 -3.77 -12.35 22.14
N LEU A 257 -3.98 -13.07 21.04
CA LEU A 257 -4.49 -12.58 19.77
C LEU A 257 -5.99 -12.88 19.65
N ASN A 258 -6.65 -12.27 18.67
CA ASN A 258 -8.07 -12.52 18.45
C ASN A 258 -8.32 -13.89 17.82
N ILE A 259 -9.48 -14.46 18.13
CA ILE A 259 -9.91 -15.79 17.67
C ILE A 259 -10.53 -15.68 16.28
N ILE A 260 -10.12 -16.59 15.39
CA ILE A 260 -10.75 -16.79 14.08
C ILE A 260 -11.93 -17.74 14.26
N SER A 261 -13.12 -17.30 13.86
CA SER A 261 -14.33 -18.12 13.90
C SER A 261 -14.69 -18.56 12.48
N CYS A 262 -14.85 -19.86 12.28
CA CYS A 262 -15.17 -20.43 10.97
C CYS A 262 -16.54 -21.10 11.00
N SER A 263 -17.33 -20.89 9.94
CA SER A 263 -18.56 -21.62 9.65
C SER A 263 -18.41 -22.38 8.34
N HIS A 264 -19.12 -23.50 8.20
CA HIS A 264 -19.14 -24.25 6.94
C HIS A 264 -19.99 -23.52 5.90
N VAL A 265 -19.46 -23.41 4.68
CA VAL A 265 -20.21 -22.83 3.56
C VAL A 265 -21.38 -23.76 3.22
N PRO A 266 -22.64 -23.29 3.26
CA PRO A 266 -23.80 -24.12 2.91
C PRO A 266 -23.83 -24.38 1.40
N CYS A 267 -23.75 -25.63 0.99
CA CYS A 267 -23.88 -26.04 -0.41
C CYS A 267 -25.34 -26.29 -0.79
N ASN A 268 -25.75 -25.80 -1.96
CA ASN A 268 -27.04 -26.16 -2.55
C ASN A 268 -26.91 -27.50 -3.27
N ASN A 269 -27.48 -28.55 -2.70
CA ASN A 269 -27.40 -29.91 -3.24
C ASN A 269 -28.55 -30.23 -4.22
N SER A 270 -29.42 -29.26 -4.52
CA SER A 270 -30.57 -29.46 -5.41
C SER A 270 -30.24 -29.00 -6.83
N CYS A 271 -30.17 -29.95 -7.76
CA CYS A 271 -29.99 -29.67 -9.19
C CYS A 271 -31.34 -29.66 -9.92
N ASN A 272 -31.39 -28.88 -11.01
CA ASN A 272 -32.56 -28.87 -11.90
C ASN A 272 -32.77 -30.24 -12.57
N PRO A 273 -34.01 -30.62 -12.93
CA PRO A 273 -34.28 -31.89 -13.59
C PRO A 273 -33.44 -32.09 -14.86
N GLY A 274 -32.77 -33.25 -14.94
CA GLY A 274 -31.84 -33.60 -16.03
C GLY A 274 -30.36 -33.27 -15.75
N PHE A 275 -30.08 -32.67 -14.60
CA PHE A 275 -28.74 -32.42 -14.07
C PHE A 275 -28.53 -33.18 -12.77
N GLU A 276 -27.33 -33.70 -12.57
CA GLU A 276 -26.92 -34.37 -11.34
C GLU A 276 -25.72 -33.65 -10.73
N LEU A 277 -25.61 -33.72 -9.40
CA LEU A 277 -24.51 -33.11 -8.67
C LEU A 277 -23.25 -33.96 -8.86
N VAL A 278 -22.20 -33.37 -9.41
CA VAL A 278 -20.89 -34.00 -9.58
C VAL A 278 -19.89 -33.29 -8.69
N GLU A 279 -19.18 -34.07 -7.88
CA GLU A 279 -18.08 -33.55 -7.07
C GLU A 279 -16.90 -33.17 -7.96
N VAL A 280 -16.43 -31.93 -7.81
CA VAL A 280 -15.29 -31.41 -8.57
C VAL A 280 -14.07 -31.38 -7.66
N PRO A 281 -12.94 -32.00 -8.04
CA PRO A 281 -11.72 -31.96 -7.26
C PRO A 281 -11.30 -30.50 -6.99
N LYS A 282 -11.04 -30.16 -5.72
CA LYS A 282 -10.61 -28.83 -5.23
C LYS A 282 -11.69 -27.74 -5.17
N GLU A 283 -12.97 -28.07 -5.36
CA GLU A 283 -14.09 -27.18 -5.09
C GLU A 283 -14.87 -27.66 -3.85
N CYS A 284 -15.49 -26.74 -3.11
CA CYS A 284 -16.22 -27.12 -1.90
C CYS A 284 -17.58 -27.75 -2.19
N CYS A 285 -18.33 -27.13 -3.09
CA CYS A 285 -19.65 -27.60 -3.49
C CYS A 285 -19.56 -28.30 -4.84
N GLY A 286 -20.34 -29.36 -5.02
CA GLY A 286 -20.49 -30.03 -6.31
C GLY A 286 -21.11 -29.10 -7.35
N LYS A 287 -20.87 -29.41 -8.64
CA LYS A 287 -21.49 -28.72 -9.76
C LYS A 287 -22.58 -29.58 -10.36
N CYS A 288 -23.71 -28.96 -10.71
CA CYS A 288 -24.76 -29.63 -11.46
C CYS A 288 -24.31 -29.82 -12.91
N VAL A 289 -24.03 -31.06 -13.30
CA VAL A 289 -23.65 -31.43 -14.67
C VAL A 289 -24.83 -32.09 -15.35
N GLN A 290 -25.04 -31.76 -16.62
CA GLN A 290 -26.13 -32.36 -17.38
C GLN A 290 -25.83 -33.84 -17.63
N THR A 291 -26.68 -34.73 -17.11
CA THR A 291 -26.58 -36.19 -17.30
C THR A 291 -27.64 -36.73 -18.26
N HIS A 292 -28.72 -35.97 -18.48
CA HIS A 292 -29.85 -36.35 -19.32
C HIS A 292 -30.10 -35.33 -20.44
N CYS A 293 -30.62 -35.79 -21.57
CA CYS A 293 -31.12 -34.90 -22.61
C CYS A 293 -32.44 -34.26 -22.17
N ILE A 294 -32.59 -32.95 -22.40
CA ILE A 294 -33.78 -32.20 -22.03
C ILE A 294 -34.42 -31.65 -23.30
N ILE A 295 -35.62 -32.14 -23.63
CA ILE A 295 -36.41 -31.66 -24.77
C ILE A 295 -37.50 -30.74 -24.22
N LYS A 296 -37.41 -29.46 -24.56
CA LYS A 296 -38.37 -28.44 -24.14
C LYS A 296 -39.66 -28.59 -24.94
N ARG A 297 -40.79 -28.78 -24.26
CA ARG A 297 -42.14 -28.73 -24.86
C ARG A 297 -43.00 -27.69 -24.13
N PRO A 298 -44.05 -27.17 -24.78
CA PRO A 298 -44.97 -26.20 -24.18
C PRO A 298 -45.65 -26.72 -22.90
N ASP A 299 -45.94 -28.02 -22.84
CA ASP A 299 -46.67 -28.62 -21.71
C ASP A 299 -45.74 -29.07 -20.56
N LYS A 300 -44.68 -29.83 -20.87
CA LYS A 300 -43.73 -30.40 -19.90
C LYS A 300 -42.45 -30.84 -20.60
N ASN A 301 -41.30 -30.56 -19.99
CA ASN A 301 -40.00 -31.02 -20.47
C ASN A 301 -39.92 -32.56 -20.43
N ILE A 302 -39.41 -33.16 -21.51
CA ILE A 302 -39.10 -34.58 -21.56
C ILE A 302 -37.62 -34.76 -21.22
N ILE A 303 -37.33 -35.67 -20.29
CA ILE A 303 -35.98 -35.97 -19.83
C ILE A 303 -35.65 -37.41 -20.25
N LEU A 304 -34.59 -37.57 -21.05
CA LEU A 304 -34.20 -38.86 -21.63
C LEU A 304 -32.76 -39.22 -21.23
N LYS A 305 -32.50 -40.49 -20.91
CA LYS A 305 -31.14 -40.98 -20.71
C LYS A 305 -30.45 -41.22 -22.06
N PRO A 306 -29.11 -41.19 -22.11
CA PRO A 306 -28.37 -41.56 -23.32
C PRO A 306 -28.72 -42.97 -23.79
N GLY A 307 -29.17 -43.10 -25.03
CA GLY A 307 -29.64 -44.36 -25.62
C GLY A 307 -31.16 -44.53 -25.64
N ASP A 308 -31.91 -43.72 -24.88
CA ASP A 308 -33.37 -43.80 -24.83
C ASP A 308 -33.99 -43.27 -26.13
N ILE A 309 -35.04 -43.96 -26.59
CA ILE A 309 -35.93 -43.54 -27.67
C ILE A 309 -37.37 -43.63 -27.18
N HIS A 310 -38.11 -42.53 -27.22
CA HIS A 310 -39.52 -42.46 -26.80
C HIS A 310 -40.39 -41.92 -27.93
N SER A 311 -41.52 -42.59 -28.21
CA SER A 311 -42.56 -42.07 -29.10
C SER A 311 -43.39 -40.97 -28.43
N ASP A 312 -43.84 -39.98 -29.18
CA ASP A 312 -44.74 -38.95 -28.66
C ASP A 312 -46.13 -39.55 -28.39
N PRO A 313 -46.67 -39.46 -27.16
CA PRO A 313 -48.02 -39.94 -26.85
C PRO A 313 -49.13 -39.27 -27.68
N LYS A 314 -48.88 -38.06 -28.21
CA LYS A 314 -49.84 -37.31 -29.03
C LYS A 314 -49.67 -37.56 -30.54
N ASN A 315 -48.54 -38.09 -30.99
CA ASN A 315 -48.25 -38.34 -32.41
C ASN A 315 -47.31 -39.56 -32.57
N ASN A 316 -47.87 -40.67 -33.04
CA ASN A 316 -47.14 -41.93 -33.24
C ASN A 316 -46.01 -41.84 -34.29
N CYS A 317 -45.95 -40.77 -35.09
CA CYS A 317 -44.90 -40.57 -36.08
C CYS A 317 -43.69 -39.79 -35.52
N THR A 318 -43.83 -39.14 -34.37
CA THR A 318 -42.75 -38.36 -33.74
C THR A 318 -42.04 -39.18 -32.67
N PHE A 319 -40.72 -39.27 -32.75
CA PHE A 319 -39.87 -39.93 -31.77
C PHE A 319 -38.78 -39.00 -31.27
N PHE A 320 -38.54 -39.07 -29.97
CA PHE A 320 -37.50 -38.34 -29.26
C PHE A 320 -36.37 -39.31 -28.93
N SER A 321 -35.15 -38.97 -29.29
CA SER A 321 -33.97 -39.77 -28.96
C SER A 321 -32.89 -38.93 -28.31
N CYS A 322 -32.14 -39.56 -27.39
CA CYS A 322 -30.98 -38.96 -26.75
C CYS A 322 -29.74 -39.79 -27.05
N VAL A 323 -28.69 -39.17 -27.59
CA VAL A 323 -27.40 -39.84 -27.84
C VAL A 323 -26.27 -39.06 -27.17
N LYS A 324 -25.26 -39.76 -26.67
CA LYS A 324 -24.05 -39.16 -26.09
C LYS A 324 -22.90 -39.33 -27.07
N ILE A 325 -22.46 -38.25 -27.70
CA ILE A 325 -21.36 -38.23 -28.69
C ILE A 325 -20.26 -37.31 -28.16
N HIS A 326 -19.02 -37.78 -28.07
CA HIS A 326 -17.87 -37.01 -27.56
C HIS A 326 -18.14 -36.29 -26.22
N ASN A 327 -18.82 -36.97 -25.30
CA ASN A 327 -19.21 -36.43 -23.98
C ASN A 327 -20.25 -35.30 -24.00
N GLN A 328 -20.86 -35.02 -25.16
CA GLN A 328 -21.98 -34.09 -25.32
C GLN A 328 -23.30 -34.86 -25.48
N LEU A 329 -24.34 -34.39 -24.81
CA LEU A 329 -25.70 -34.94 -24.91
C LEU A 329 -26.45 -34.25 -26.04
N ILE A 330 -26.85 -35.03 -27.04
CA ILE A 330 -27.56 -34.54 -28.22
C ILE A 330 -28.95 -35.16 -28.21
N SER A 331 -29.96 -34.30 -28.07
CA SER A 331 -31.36 -34.67 -28.25
C SER A 331 -31.78 -34.43 -29.69
N SER A 332 -32.43 -35.40 -30.32
CA SER A 332 -33.03 -35.25 -31.65
C SER A 332 -34.51 -35.59 -31.64
N VAL A 333 -35.26 -34.84 -32.42
CA VAL A 333 -36.67 -35.12 -32.73
C VAL A 333 -36.71 -35.65 -34.14
N SER A 334 -37.20 -36.88 -34.30
CA SER A 334 -37.38 -37.53 -35.59
C SER A 334 -38.87 -37.65 -35.89
N ASN A 335 -39.27 -37.39 -37.13
CA ASN A 335 -40.66 -37.49 -37.55
C ASN A 335 -40.72 -38.39 -38.79
N ILE A 336 -41.53 -39.44 -38.72
CA ILE A 336 -41.70 -40.39 -39.81
C ILE A 336 -42.73 -39.82 -40.79
N THR A 337 -42.29 -39.57 -42.03
CA THR A 337 -43.18 -39.19 -43.13
C THR A 337 -43.68 -40.45 -43.85
N CYS A 338 -44.99 -40.60 -43.97
CA CYS A 338 -45.58 -41.75 -44.68
C CYS A 338 -45.74 -41.45 -46.18
N PRO A 339 -45.54 -42.45 -47.06
CA PRO A 339 -45.89 -42.33 -48.47
C PRO A 339 -47.41 -42.20 -48.66
N ASP A 340 -47.83 -41.62 -49.79
CA ASP A 340 -49.24 -41.46 -50.14
C ASP A 340 -49.95 -42.82 -50.12
N PHE A 341 -51.05 -42.90 -49.37
CA PHE A 341 -51.80 -44.13 -49.15
C PHE A 341 -53.16 -44.04 -49.84
N ASP A 342 -53.36 -44.85 -50.88
CA ASP A 342 -54.64 -44.99 -51.56
C ASP A 342 -55.44 -46.18 -50.97
N PRO A 343 -56.59 -45.95 -50.33
CA PRO A 343 -57.43 -47.03 -49.79
C PRO A 343 -58.12 -47.88 -50.88
N SER A 344 -58.21 -47.40 -52.12
CA SER A 344 -59.00 -48.03 -53.19
C SER A 344 -58.38 -49.33 -53.73
N ILE A 345 -57.06 -49.44 -53.67
CA ILE A 345 -56.28 -50.60 -54.12
C ILE A 345 -56.25 -51.76 -53.09
N CYS A 346 -56.81 -51.53 -51.91
CA CYS A 346 -56.81 -52.48 -50.80
C CYS A 346 -58.03 -53.41 -50.84
N ILE A 347 -57.86 -54.64 -50.32
CA ILE A 347 -58.99 -55.50 -49.98
C ILE A 347 -59.77 -54.83 -48.83
N PRO A 348 -61.10 -54.69 -48.92
CA PRO A 348 -61.92 -54.14 -47.83
C PRO A 348 -61.66 -54.88 -46.52
N GLY A 349 -61.33 -54.14 -45.45
CA GLY A 349 -61.00 -54.72 -44.13
C GLY A 349 -59.54 -55.11 -43.91
N SER A 350 -58.66 -54.99 -44.92
CA SER A 350 -57.22 -55.35 -44.79
C SER A 350 -56.32 -54.20 -44.34
N ILE A 351 -56.86 -52.99 -44.18
CA ILE A 351 -56.10 -51.80 -43.80
C ILE A 351 -55.70 -51.91 -42.33
N THR A 352 -54.40 -51.95 -42.08
CA THR A 352 -53.81 -52.04 -40.74
C THR A 352 -52.73 -50.97 -40.57
N LEU A 353 -52.47 -50.57 -39.33
CA LEU A 353 -51.32 -49.73 -39.03
C LEU A 353 -50.05 -50.59 -39.03
N MET A 354 -48.93 -49.99 -39.43
CA MET A 354 -47.61 -50.58 -39.25
C MET A 354 -47.33 -50.79 -37.74
N PRO A 355 -46.40 -51.69 -37.37
CA PRO A 355 -46.10 -51.98 -35.95
C PRO A 355 -45.69 -50.75 -35.12
N ASN A 356 -45.15 -49.71 -35.75
CA ASN A 356 -44.79 -48.43 -35.14
C ASN A 356 -45.99 -47.46 -34.99
N GLY A 357 -47.19 -47.85 -35.40
CA GLY A 357 -48.43 -47.08 -35.23
C GLY A 357 -48.56 -45.80 -36.05
N CYS A 358 -47.60 -45.50 -36.93
CA CYS A 358 -47.54 -44.24 -37.69
C CYS A 358 -48.17 -44.34 -39.09
N CYS A 359 -47.74 -45.30 -39.92
CA CYS A 359 -48.19 -45.41 -41.32
C CYS A 359 -49.20 -46.55 -41.53
N LYS A 360 -50.05 -46.41 -42.55
CA LYS A 360 -51.07 -47.42 -42.93
C LYS A 360 -50.51 -48.38 -43.98
N LYS A 361 -50.89 -49.65 -43.90
CA LYS A 361 -50.59 -50.72 -44.87
C LYS A 361 -51.85 -51.54 -45.15
N CYS A 362 -51.90 -52.26 -46.26
CA CYS A 362 -53.03 -53.14 -46.59
C CYS A 362 -52.63 -54.33 -47.47
N ILE A 363 -53.54 -55.28 -47.67
CA ILE A 363 -53.37 -56.38 -48.63
C ILE A 363 -53.95 -55.90 -49.98
N PRO A 364 -53.17 -55.88 -51.08
CA PRO A 364 -53.65 -55.45 -52.38
C PRO A 364 -54.63 -56.48 -53.00
N ARG A 365 -55.58 -56.03 -53.82
CA ARG A 365 -56.54 -56.92 -54.50
C ARG A 365 -55.85 -57.83 -55.54
N ASN A 366 -56.23 -59.12 -55.56
CA ASN A 366 -55.57 -60.21 -56.29
C ASN A 366 -55.62 -60.17 -57.83
N GLU A 367 -56.26 -59.18 -58.46
CA GLU A 367 -56.31 -59.02 -59.92
C GLU A 367 -54.97 -58.51 -60.53
N THR A 368 -53.92 -58.38 -59.70
CA THR A 368 -52.61 -57.87 -60.11
C THR A 368 -51.48 -58.91 -59.96
N ARG A 369 -51.78 -60.20 -60.03
CA ARG A 369 -50.72 -61.23 -60.10
C ARG A 369 -50.21 -61.33 -61.55
N ILE A 370 -49.40 -60.36 -61.95
CA ILE A 370 -48.67 -60.39 -63.23
C ILE A 370 -47.73 -61.58 -63.18
N TYR A 371 -47.93 -62.59 -64.03
CA TYR A 371 -47.00 -63.72 -64.16
C TYR A 371 -45.64 -63.24 -64.70
N CYS A 372 -44.56 -63.91 -64.31
CA CYS A 372 -43.22 -63.60 -64.80
C CYS A 372 -43.20 -63.55 -66.34
N SER A 373 -42.97 -62.37 -66.89
CA SER A 373 -43.05 -62.11 -68.32
C SER A 373 -42.16 -60.92 -68.72
N THR A 374 -41.88 -60.81 -70.02
CA THR A 374 -41.11 -59.70 -70.59
C THR A 374 -41.99 -58.46 -70.71
N ILE A 375 -41.56 -57.35 -70.13
CA ILE A 375 -42.23 -56.05 -70.29
C ILE A 375 -41.34 -55.18 -71.19
N PRO A 376 -41.84 -54.71 -72.35
CA PRO A 376 -41.09 -53.83 -73.23
C PRO A 376 -40.99 -52.43 -72.61
N VAL A 377 -39.77 -51.88 -72.58
CA VAL A 377 -39.46 -50.53 -72.14
C VAL A 377 -38.61 -49.84 -73.19
N THR A 378 -39.03 -48.66 -73.62
CA THR A 378 -38.23 -47.82 -74.51
C THR A 378 -37.28 -46.99 -73.65
N LYS A 379 -35.98 -47.13 -73.90
CA LYS A 379 -34.92 -46.42 -73.19
C LYS A 379 -34.00 -45.74 -74.20
N GLU A 380 -33.66 -44.49 -73.90
CA GLU A 380 -32.61 -43.80 -74.65
C GLU A 380 -31.26 -44.37 -74.23
N ILE A 381 -30.51 -44.91 -75.19
CA ILE A 381 -29.11 -45.28 -74.98
C ILE A 381 -28.25 -44.17 -75.57
N SER A 382 -27.40 -43.60 -74.73
CA SER A 382 -26.32 -42.70 -75.14
C SER A 382 -24.97 -43.39 -74.97
N TYR A 383 -24.18 -43.40 -76.04
CA TYR A 383 -22.82 -43.92 -76.03
C TYR A 383 -21.95 -43.02 -76.90
N ASP A 384 -20.86 -42.52 -76.31
CA ASP A 384 -19.86 -41.69 -76.98
C ASP A 384 -20.46 -40.47 -77.72
N GLY A 385 -21.43 -39.81 -77.08
CA GLY A 385 -22.08 -38.59 -77.58
C GLY A 385 -23.16 -38.79 -78.65
N CYS A 386 -23.47 -40.04 -79.02
CA CYS A 386 -24.54 -40.39 -79.96
C CYS A 386 -25.69 -41.06 -79.19
N SER A 387 -26.94 -40.80 -79.55
CA SER A 387 -28.10 -41.41 -78.88
C SER A 387 -29.10 -42.02 -79.86
N ASN A 388 -29.84 -43.00 -79.37
CA ASN A 388 -31.04 -43.52 -80.02
C ASN A 388 -31.98 -44.14 -78.98
N ASN A 389 -33.28 -44.12 -79.27
CA ASN A 389 -34.29 -44.78 -78.45
C ASN A 389 -34.43 -46.23 -78.89
N ILE A 390 -34.20 -47.16 -77.97
CA ILE A 390 -34.39 -48.58 -78.22
C ILE A 390 -35.45 -49.16 -77.29
N THR A 391 -36.30 -50.02 -77.83
CA THR A 391 -37.21 -50.82 -77.03
C THR A 391 -36.51 -52.10 -76.59
N MET A 392 -36.28 -52.23 -75.28
CA MET A 392 -35.69 -53.39 -74.64
C MET A 392 -36.67 -54.02 -73.67
N ASN A 393 -36.58 -55.33 -73.45
CA ASN A 393 -37.44 -56.00 -72.47
C ASN A 393 -36.76 -56.09 -71.11
N TYR A 394 -37.54 -56.01 -70.03
CA TYR A 394 -37.10 -56.43 -68.69
C TYR A 394 -38.05 -57.48 -68.13
N CYS A 395 -37.55 -58.33 -67.23
CA CYS A 395 -38.35 -59.36 -66.58
C CYS A 395 -39.05 -58.80 -65.35
N SER A 396 -40.37 -59.00 -65.28
CA SER A 396 -41.16 -58.64 -64.11
C SER A 396 -42.34 -59.59 -63.94
N GLY A 397 -42.74 -59.79 -62.70
CA GLY A 397 -43.88 -60.63 -62.36
C GLY A 397 -43.65 -61.42 -61.09
N SER A 398 -44.68 -62.17 -60.72
CA SER A 398 -44.74 -63.00 -59.52
C SER A 398 -44.29 -64.42 -59.84
N CYS A 399 -43.42 -64.97 -59.00
CA CYS A 399 -42.99 -66.36 -59.03
C CYS A 399 -43.41 -67.09 -57.75
N GLY A 400 -43.62 -68.40 -57.85
CA GLY A 400 -44.11 -69.22 -56.74
C GLY A 400 -43.03 -69.52 -55.71
N THR A 401 -43.36 -69.39 -54.43
CA THR A 401 -42.48 -69.78 -53.33
C THR A 401 -43.28 -70.57 -52.31
N PHE A 402 -42.68 -71.60 -51.71
CA PHE A 402 -43.32 -72.38 -50.66
C PHE A 402 -42.35 -72.78 -49.54
N ALA A 403 -42.93 -73.09 -48.40
CA ALA A 403 -42.26 -73.74 -47.28
C ALA A 403 -43.18 -74.87 -46.78
N MET A 404 -42.71 -76.11 -46.78
CA MET A 404 -43.52 -77.28 -46.48
C MET A 404 -42.71 -78.31 -45.69
N TYR A 405 -43.32 -79.00 -44.73
CA TYR A 405 -42.62 -80.03 -43.95
C TYR A 405 -42.33 -81.27 -44.82
N SER A 406 -41.06 -81.66 -44.93
CA SER A 406 -40.62 -82.93 -45.55
C SER A 406 -40.32 -83.95 -44.46
N ALA A 407 -40.97 -85.10 -44.55
CA ALA A 407 -40.75 -86.22 -43.65
C ALA A 407 -39.36 -86.86 -43.87
N GLU A 408 -38.85 -86.86 -45.10
CA GLU A 408 -37.51 -87.38 -45.44
C GLU A 408 -36.40 -86.53 -44.83
N ALA A 409 -36.55 -85.21 -44.83
CA ALA A 409 -35.59 -84.28 -44.24
C ALA A 409 -35.83 -84.04 -42.73
N GLN A 410 -36.91 -84.59 -42.16
CA GLN A 410 -37.38 -84.33 -40.79
C GLN A 410 -37.42 -82.83 -40.44
N GLY A 411 -37.79 -81.99 -41.41
CA GLY A 411 -37.67 -80.53 -41.32
C GLY A 411 -38.50 -79.79 -42.36
N LEU A 412 -38.43 -78.46 -42.36
CA LEU A 412 -39.10 -77.63 -43.35
C LEU A 412 -38.24 -77.55 -44.62
N ASP A 413 -38.82 -77.96 -45.74
CA ASP A 413 -38.30 -77.78 -47.08
C ASP A 413 -38.77 -76.43 -47.63
N HIS A 414 -37.87 -75.71 -48.30
CA HIS A 414 -38.09 -74.35 -48.78
C HIS A 414 -37.75 -74.26 -50.27
N SER A 415 -38.70 -73.77 -51.08
CA SER A 415 -38.46 -73.42 -52.48
C SER A 415 -38.74 -71.94 -52.67
N CYS A 416 -37.73 -71.20 -53.10
CA CYS A 416 -37.85 -69.83 -53.56
C CYS A 416 -37.59 -69.80 -55.07
N SER A 417 -38.38 -69.05 -55.81
CA SER A 417 -38.11 -68.76 -57.22
C SER A 417 -38.25 -67.27 -57.50
N CYS A 418 -37.41 -66.74 -58.39
CA CYS A 418 -37.43 -65.34 -58.81
C CYS A 418 -37.61 -65.24 -60.32
N CYS A 419 -38.27 -64.18 -60.78
CA CYS A 419 -38.43 -63.90 -62.20
C CYS A 419 -37.10 -63.42 -62.78
N LYS A 420 -36.50 -64.21 -63.67
CA LYS A 420 -35.19 -63.94 -64.29
C LYS A 420 -35.24 -64.14 -65.80
N GLU A 421 -34.23 -63.61 -66.49
CA GLU A 421 -34.02 -63.82 -67.91
C GLU A 421 -33.77 -65.31 -68.20
N GLU A 422 -34.56 -65.88 -69.10
CA GLU A 422 -34.40 -67.26 -69.57
C GLU A 422 -33.52 -67.28 -70.82
N ARG A 423 -33.80 -66.39 -71.77
CA ARG A 423 -33.06 -66.28 -73.02
C ARG A 423 -32.73 -64.84 -73.34
N THR A 424 -31.51 -64.63 -73.83
CA THR A 424 -31.03 -63.33 -74.27
C THR A 424 -30.41 -63.42 -75.66
N SER A 425 -30.44 -62.32 -76.40
CA SER A 425 -29.82 -62.18 -77.71
C SER A 425 -28.95 -60.91 -77.75
N GLN A 426 -27.89 -60.92 -78.56
CA GLN A 426 -27.11 -59.71 -78.84
C GLN A 426 -27.75 -58.98 -80.03
N ARG A 427 -28.21 -57.75 -79.83
CA ARG A 427 -28.80 -56.92 -80.88
C ARG A 427 -27.95 -55.68 -81.13
N GLN A 428 -27.91 -55.23 -82.38
CA GLN A 428 -27.22 -54.01 -82.77
C GLN A 428 -28.21 -52.91 -83.12
N VAL A 429 -27.90 -51.69 -82.71
CA VAL A 429 -28.63 -50.48 -83.09
C VAL A 429 -27.65 -49.44 -83.61
N VAL A 430 -28.11 -48.65 -84.58
CA VAL A 430 -27.35 -47.50 -85.09
C VAL A 430 -27.71 -46.26 -84.26
N LEU A 431 -26.74 -45.68 -83.57
CA LEU A 431 -26.86 -44.44 -82.80
C LEU A 431 -26.67 -43.22 -83.71
N GLN A 432 -27.50 -42.20 -83.53
CA GLN A 432 -27.44 -40.95 -84.28
C GLN A 432 -26.55 -39.96 -83.54
N CYS A 433 -25.52 -39.44 -84.20
CA CYS A 433 -24.61 -38.46 -83.61
C CYS A 433 -25.00 -37.03 -84.06
N PRO A 434 -24.92 -36.02 -83.18
CA PRO A 434 -25.28 -34.63 -83.52
C PRO A 434 -24.51 -34.03 -84.71
N GLN A 435 -23.35 -34.60 -85.06
CA GLN A 435 -22.48 -34.14 -86.16
C GLN A 435 -22.73 -34.85 -87.51
N GLY A 436 -23.86 -35.55 -87.67
CA GLY A 436 -24.25 -36.21 -88.93
C GLY A 436 -23.60 -37.58 -89.20
N GLY A 437 -22.90 -38.15 -88.22
CA GLY A 437 -22.36 -39.51 -88.25
C GLY A 437 -23.30 -40.52 -87.57
N SER A 438 -23.08 -41.81 -87.84
CA SER A 438 -23.80 -42.88 -87.16
C SER A 438 -22.84 -43.95 -86.61
N LYS A 439 -23.11 -44.47 -85.41
CA LYS A 439 -22.29 -45.49 -84.75
C LYS A 439 -23.11 -46.71 -84.37
N THR A 440 -22.62 -47.92 -84.68
CA THR A 440 -23.31 -49.15 -84.28
C THR A 440 -22.98 -49.52 -82.84
N TYR A 441 -24.01 -49.71 -82.01
CA TYR A 441 -23.91 -50.14 -80.62
C TYR A 441 -24.56 -51.51 -80.43
N THR A 442 -23.88 -52.42 -79.74
CA THR A 442 -24.38 -53.77 -79.45
C THR A 442 -24.86 -53.86 -78.00
N TYR A 443 -26.06 -54.40 -77.78
CA TYR A 443 -26.64 -54.57 -76.45
C TYR A 443 -27.30 -55.95 -76.29
N THR A 444 -27.37 -56.42 -75.04
CA THR A 444 -28.07 -57.66 -74.68
C THR A 444 -29.57 -57.38 -74.56
N HIS A 445 -30.38 -58.03 -75.39
CA HIS A 445 -31.84 -57.98 -75.36
C HIS A 445 -32.40 -59.24 -74.69
N ILE A 446 -33.43 -59.09 -73.85
CA ILE A 446 -34.10 -60.20 -73.18
C ILE A 446 -35.24 -60.71 -74.08
N GLU A 447 -35.17 -61.97 -74.50
CA GLU A 447 -36.17 -62.61 -75.37
C GLU A 447 -37.30 -63.23 -74.57
N SER A 448 -37.00 -63.87 -73.44
CA SER A 448 -38.00 -64.47 -72.56
C SER A 448 -37.56 -64.45 -71.09
N CYS A 449 -38.56 -64.50 -70.20
CA CYS A 449 -38.41 -64.50 -68.75
C CYS A 449 -39.11 -65.71 -68.17
N GLN A 450 -38.51 -66.31 -67.13
CA GLN A 450 -39.10 -67.45 -66.43
C GLN A 450 -38.77 -67.38 -64.93
N CYS A 451 -39.59 -68.05 -64.11
CA CYS A 451 -39.28 -68.28 -62.72
C CYS A 451 -38.14 -69.29 -62.59
N GLN A 452 -37.04 -68.87 -61.98
CA GLN A 452 -35.87 -69.70 -61.70
C GLN A 452 -35.67 -69.84 -60.20
N ASP A 453 -35.31 -71.03 -59.75
CA ASP A 453 -35.09 -71.32 -58.33
C ASP A 453 -33.91 -70.51 -57.75
N THR A 454 -34.09 -70.03 -56.53
CA THR A 454 -33.13 -69.24 -55.78
C THR A 454 -33.04 -69.74 -54.34
N VAL A 455 -31.89 -69.54 -53.71
CA VAL A 455 -31.71 -69.91 -52.30
C VAL A 455 -32.44 -68.89 -51.42
N CYS A 456 -33.33 -69.38 -50.56
CA CYS A 456 -34.04 -68.56 -49.58
C CYS A 456 -33.05 -68.08 -48.49
N GLY A 457 -32.52 -66.86 -48.61
CA GLY A 457 -31.61 -66.29 -47.61
C GLY A 457 -31.39 -64.78 -47.77
N LEU A 458 -31.14 -64.09 -46.66
CA LEU A 458 -30.69 -62.69 -46.68
C LEU A 458 -29.24 -62.65 -47.23
N PRO A 459 -28.89 -61.67 -48.08
CA PRO A 459 -27.50 -61.49 -48.50
C PRO A 459 -26.64 -61.31 -47.25
N GLN A 460 -25.74 -62.26 -46.98
CA GLN A 460 -24.74 -62.09 -45.95
C GLN A 460 -23.91 -60.86 -46.32
N THR A 461 -24.02 -59.81 -45.50
CA THR A 461 -23.12 -58.67 -45.56
C THR A 461 -21.70 -59.23 -45.59
N GLN A 462 -20.98 -58.91 -46.67
CA GLN A 462 -19.57 -59.26 -46.81
C GLN A 462 -18.85 -58.80 -45.54
N ARG A 463 -18.56 -59.77 -44.68
CA ARG A 463 -17.70 -59.57 -43.52
C ARG A 463 -16.39 -59.03 -44.06
N SER A 464 -16.06 -57.83 -43.60
CA SER A 464 -14.78 -57.18 -43.79
C SER A 464 -13.64 -58.18 -43.59
N VAL A 465 -12.84 -58.33 -44.64
CA VAL A 465 -11.60 -59.11 -44.64
C VAL A 465 -10.73 -58.66 -43.46
N PRO A 466 -10.28 -59.54 -42.57
CA PRO A 466 -9.30 -59.19 -41.56
C PRO A 466 -7.97 -58.87 -42.27
N ARG A 467 -7.41 -57.69 -41.97
CA ARG A 467 -6.05 -57.27 -42.33
C ARG A 467 -5.06 -58.40 -42.01
N ARG A 468 -4.36 -58.90 -43.04
CA ARG A 468 -3.19 -59.79 -42.90
C ARG A 468 -2.19 -59.18 -41.92
N ALA A 469 -1.94 -59.86 -40.81
CA ALA A 469 -0.79 -59.64 -39.97
C ALA A 469 0.50 -59.89 -40.77
N ARG A 470 1.45 -58.95 -40.71
CA ARG A 470 2.79 -59.10 -41.27
C ARG A 470 3.51 -60.25 -40.52
N ARG A 471 3.85 -61.33 -41.23
CA ARG A 471 4.87 -62.28 -40.78
C ARG A 471 6.23 -61.61 -40.91
N ALA A 472 6.95 -61.51 -39.79
CA ALA A 472 8.39 -61.27 -39.79
C ALA A 472 9.10 -62.54 -40.27
N SER A 473 10.07 -62.38 -41.17
CA SER A 473 10.96 -63.45 -41.61
C SER A 473 11.98 -63.82 -40.50
N PRO A 474 12.46 -65.07 -40.45
CA PRO A 474 13.44 -65.49 -39.45
C PRO A 474 14.87 -65.09 -39.87
N ARG A 475 15.65 -64.57 -38.92
CA ARG A 475 17.12 -64.59 -39.00
C ARG A 475 17.58 -66.02 -38.76
N GLY A 476 18.22 -66.61 -39.77
CA GLY A 476 19.00 -67.84 -39.61
C GLY A 476 20.43 -67.52 -39.21
N LEU A 477 20.99 -68.43 -38.41
CA LEU A 477 22.40 -68.83 -38.23
C LEU A 477 23.46 -67.75 -38.01
#